data_AF-A0A3A9A1Y8-F1
#
_entry.id   AF-A0A3A9A1Y8-F1
#
_cell.length_a   1.000
_cell.length_b   1.000
_cell.length_c   1.000
_cell.angle_alpha   90.00
_cell.angle_beta   90.00
_cell.angle_gamma   90.00
#
_symmetry.space_group_name_H-M   'P 1'
#
loop_
_entity.id
_entity.type
_entity.pdbx_description
1 polymer ?
#
loop_
_entity_poly.entity_id
_entity_poly.type
_entity_poly.pdbx_seq_one_letter_code
_entity_poly.pdbx_strand_id
1 'polypeptide(L)'
;MELFKLEHKKLWRKNSTKICALLCFFYCVALGSVLMLQWGAFGSRKAAADDSRNFDGYENIRRCQAYFHKYGELTDETLQEWVRDYQRLHAVVVEEERTQGTADGEILQQYQNSGWEAVNSMLRQLYPELEETDMRSVMIMGCYVEPEKLTGLYERREKALETFLEISGQTGTEREYLLRINDRVQEPFTWKWAEGWSTILGDSVSGLGTVLALFLAVVLSSLFAGEWHDNTSPLLLTTKNGWRKLACAKVFTGLLFTLELFAMTAAGMICSQLVFLGTEGWDMPIQTVKMIAIAPMNMLQAEIYEYAFTLLGALGYAGLVMLFSARCKNHVLALLMSLAAVYVPMSVYNRVPVVMEKVFDVLPLVGSGADVFRTNTFHLFGRYIWSPYLIIWVPLLIGVLCLRPAVKGWARRMRR
;
A
#
# COMPACT_ATOMS: atom_id res chain seq x y z
N MET A 1 21.05 30.00 -6.13
CA MET A 1 19.90 29.40 -6.82
C MET A 1 20.22 28.97 -8.26
N GLU A 2 20.98 29.74 -9.04
CA GLU A 2 21.28 29.38 -10.45
C GLU A 2 21.90 27.98 -10.62
N LEU A 3 22.89 27.62 -9.79
CA LEU A 3 23.54 26.31 -9.85
C LEU A 3 22.55 25.15 -9.71
N PHE A 4 21.60 25.27 -8.78
CA PHE A 4 20.55 24.28 -8.57
C PHE A 4 19.63 24.17 -9.79
N LYS A 5 19.20 25.31 -10.35
CA LYS A 5 18.37 25.33 -11.57
C LYS A 5 19.10 24.67 -12.75
N LEU A 6 20.40 24.88 -12.89
CA LEU A 6 21.22 24.28 -13.94
C LEU A 6 21.37 22.76 -13.77
N GLU A 7 21.66 22.29 -12.56
CA GLU A 7 21.75 20.84 -12.28
C GLU A 7 20.40 20.14 -12.49
N HIS A 8 19.31 20.77 -12.06
CA HIS A 8 17.97 20.26 -12.27
C HIS A 8 17.60 20.19 -13.77
N LYS A 9 17.89 21.26 -14.53
CA LYS A 9 17.74 21.27 -15.99
C LYS A 9 18.63 20.23 -16.67
N LYS A 10 19.86 20.01 -16.17
CA LYS A 10 20.78 18.98 -16.67
C LYS A 10 20.19 17.58 -16.50
N LEU A 11 19.61 17.29 -15.34
CA LEU A 11 18.96 16.00 -15.06
C LEU A 11 17.81 15.75 -16.04
N TRP A 12 16.87 16.69 -16.17
CA TRP A 12 15.71 16.57 -17.05
C TRP A 12 16.03 16.62 -18.55
N ARG A 13 17.18 17.14 -18.95
CA ARG A 13 17.62 17.11 -20.36
C ARG A 13 18.04 15.72 -20.83
N LYS A 14 18.39 14.80 -19.93
CA LYS A 14 18.74 13.43 -20.29
C LYS A 14 17.51 12.68 -20.82
N ASN A 15 17.63 12.07 -22.00
CA ASN A 15 16.56 11.25 -22.57
C ASN A 15 16.20 10.08 -21.63
N SER A 16 17.21 9.48 -20.98
CA SER A 16 16.98 8.41 -19.99
C SER A 16 16.09 8.85 -18.83
N THR A 17 16.27 10.06 -18.29
CA THR A 17 15.43 10.58 -17.20
C THR A 17 13.99 10.80 -17.66
N LYS A 18 13.77 11.37 -18.85
CA LYS A 18 12.42 11.57 -19.39
C LYS A 18 11.70 10.25 -19.65
N ILE A 19 12.38 9.29 -20.29
CA ILE A 19 11.84 7.96 -20.56
C ILE A 19 11.52 7.25 -19.24
N CYS A 20 12.43 7.32 -18.26
CA CYS A 20 12.25 6.75 -16.93
C CYS A 20 11.01 7.33 -16.22
N ALA A 21 10.85 8.65 -16.20
CA ALA A 21 9.69 9.30 -15.59
C ALA A 21 8.38 8.92 -16.32
N LEU A 22 8.39 8.89 -17.66
CA LEU A 22 7.23 8.51 -18.46
C LEU A 22 6.84 7.05 -18.25
N LEU A 23 7.80 6.13 -18.22
CA LEU A 23 7.55 4.71 -17.97
C LEU A 23 7.06 4.47 -16.55
N CYS A 24 7.61 5.19 -15.56
CA CYS A 24 7.13 5.14 -14.18
C CYS A 24 5.67 5.60 -14.09
N PHE A 25 5.36 6.76 -14.69
CA PHE A 25 3.99 7.28 -14.73
C PHE A 25 3.04 6.32 -15.44
N PHE A 26 3.41 5.83 -16.62
CA PHE A 26 2.61 4.88 -17.38
C PHE A 26 2.36 3.60 -16.59
N TYR A 27 3.40 3.04 -15.96
CA TYR A 27 3.24 1.82 -15.15
C TYR A 27 2.32 2.06 -13.95
N CYS A 28 2.54 3.11 -13.16
CA CYS A 28 1.73 3.36 -11.96
C CYS A 28 0.28 3.71 -12.29
N VAL A 29 0.04 4.53 -13.31
CA VAL A 29 -1.29 5.08 -13.60
C VAL A 29 -2.04 4.24 -14.63
N ALA A 30 -1.43 3.87 -15.75
CA ALA A 30 -2.15 3.11 -16.76
C ALA A 30 -2.33 1.64 -16.33
N LEU A 31 -1.26 1.00 -15.86
CA LEU A 31 -1.30 -0.42 -15.49
C LEU A 31 -1.73 -0.62 -14.02
N GLY A 32 -1.09 0.11 -13.10
CA GLY A 32 -1.27 -0.06 -11.66
C GLY A 32 -2.58 0.51 -11.10
N SER A 33 -3.25 1.40 -11.82
CA SER A 33 -4.56 1.92 -11.41
C SER A 33 -5.64 1.72 -12.47
N VAL A 34 -5.57 2.33 -13.65
CA VAL A 34 -6.69 2.30 -14.61
C VAL A 34 -7.01 0.88 -15.08
N LEU A 35 -6.01 0.11 -15.54
CA LEU A 35 -6.22 -1.26 -16.02
C LEU A 35 -6.58 -2.21 -14.88
N MET A 36 -5.99 -2.00 -13.70
CA MET A 36 -6.36 -2.75 -12.49
C MET A 36 -7.83 -2.51 -12.13
N LEU A 37 -8.29 -1.27 -12.06
CA LEU A 37 -9.69 -0.95 -11.71
C LEU A 37 -10.68 -1.37 -12.80
N GLN A 38 -10.32 -1.23 -14.08
CA GLN A 38 -11.24 -1.55 -15.18
C GLN A 38 -11.41 -3.04 -15.46
N TRP A 39 -10.39 -3.85 -15.11
CA TRP A 39 -10.38 -5.26 -15.47
C TRP A 39 -9.86 -6.15 -14.33
N GLY A 40 -8.65 -5.88 -13.84
CA GLY A 40 -7.95 -6.77 -12.92
C GLY A 40 -8.67 -7.00 -11.59
N ALA A 41 -9.17 -5.95 -10.97
CA ALA A 41 -9.81 -5.96 -9.65
C ALA A 41 -11.33 -5.97 -9.73
N PHE A 42 -11.93 -5.16 -10.60
CA PHE A 42 -13.39 -4.94 -10.59
C PHE A 42 -14.10 -5.25 -11.91
N GLY A 43 -13.41 -5.77 -12.92
CA GLY A 43 -14.08 -6.31 -14.10
C GLY A 43 -15.03 -7.45 -13.71
N SER A 44 -16.27 -7.43 -14.22
CA SER A 44 -17.26 -8.45 -13.89
C SER A 44 -16.81 -9.82 -14.41
N ARG A 45 -17.09 -10.90 -13.68
CA ARG A 45 -16.70 -12.25 -14.14
C ARG A 45 -17.61 -12.71 -15.28
N LYS A 46 -17.03 -13.40 -16.25
CA LYS A 46 -17.77 -13.92 -17.41
C LYS A 46 -18.55 -15.20 -17.12
N ALA A 47 -18.07 -16.01 -16.17
CA ALA A 47 -18.75 -17.22 -15.72
C ALA A 47 -18.35 -17.51 -14.26
N ALA A 48 -19.16 -18.32 -13.56
CA ALA A 48 -18.88 -18.71 -12.18
C ALA A 48 -17.59 -19.55 -12.04
N ALA A 49 -17.29 -20.37 -13.04
CA ALA A 49 -16.15 -21.31 -13.06
C ALA A 49 -14.89 -20.78 -13.77
N ASP A 50 -14.94 -19.58 -14.37
CA ASP A 50 -13.83 -18.99 -15.12
C ASP A 50 -13.41 -17.67 -14.46
N ASP A 51 -12.10 -17.50 -14.25
CA ASP A 51 -11.52 -16.27 -13.66
C ASP A 51 -11.40 -15.15 -14.71
N SER A 52 -11.89 -15.38 -15.94
CA SER A 52 -11.92 -14.36 -16.97
C SER A 52 -12.91 -13.24 -16.65
N ARG A 53 -12.40 -12.00 -16.72
CA ARG A 53 -13.15 -10.79 -16.39
C ARG A 53 -13.44 -9.95 -17.63
N ASN A 54 -14.53 -9.20 -17.58
CA ASN A 54 -14.90 -8.19 -18.56
C ASN A 54 -14.12 -6.89 -18.32
N PHE A 55 -14.06 -6.05 -19.35
CA PHE A 55 -13.42 -4.72 -19.29
C PHE A 55 -14.47 -3.65 -18.95
N ASP A 56 -15.21 -3.84 -17.86
CA ASP A 56 -16.39 -3.07 -17.46
C ASP A 56 -16.32 -2.59 -15.99
N GLY A 57 -15.13 -2.58 -15.39
CA GLY A 57 -14.95 -2.29 -13.97
C GLY A 57 -15.55 -0.95 -13.52
N TYR A 58 -15.51 0.09 -14.35
CA TYR A 58 -16.18 1.36 -14.06
C TYR A 58 -17.69 1.22 -13.78
N GLU A 59 -18.40 0.46 -14.61
CA GLU A 59 -19.84 0.22 -14.44
C GLU A 59 -20.10 -0.73 -13.27
N ASN A 60 -19.25 -1.75 -13.13
CA ASN A 60 -19.40 -2.74 -12.06
C ASN A 60 -19.21 -2.12 -10.67
N ILE A 61 -18.20 -1.26 -10.49
CA ILE A 61 -17.97 -0.50 -9.25
C ILE A 61 -19.24 0.26 -8.83
N ARG A 62 -19.92 0.91 -9.78
CA ARG A 62 -21.14 1.66 -9.49
C ARG A 62 -22.30 0.78 -9.06
N ARG A 63 -22.39 -0.42 -9.64
CA ARG A 63 -23.40 -1.42 -9.23
C ARG A 63 -23.10 -1.93 -7.82
N CYS A 64 -21.82 -2.15 -7.47
CA CYS A 64 -21.42 -2.49 -6.11
C CYS A 64 -21.77 -1.37 -5.12
N GLN A 65 -21.40 -0.12 -5.42
CA GLN A 65 -21.76 1.04 -4.59
C GLN A 65 -23.27 1.15 -4.37
N ALA A 66 -24.04 1.08 -5.46
CA ALA A 66 -25.50 1.13 -5.39
C ALA A 66 -26.12 -0.01 -4.56
N TYR A 67 -25.53 -1.22 -4.61
CA TYR A 67 -25.97 -2.34 -3.78
C TYR A 67 -25.84 -2.03 -2.28
N PHE A 68 -24.77 -1.33 -1.88
CA PHE A 68 -24.48 -1.05 -0.47
C PHE A 68 -25.20 0.18 0.10
N HIS A 69 -25.83 1.03 -0.73
CA HIS A 69 -26.54 2.22 -0.25
C HIS A 69 -27.72 1.94 0.70
N LYS A 70 -28.21 0.70 0.74
CA LYS A 70 -29.29 0.28 1.67
C LYS A 70 -28.79 -0.02 3.09
N TYR A 71 -27.51 -0.36 3.27
CA TYR A 71 -26.93 -0.67 4.57
C TYR A 71 -26.22 0.58 5.08
N GLY A 72 -26.77 1.27 6.08
CA GLY A 72 -26.21 2.52 6.59
C GLY A 72 -25.08 2.30 7.61
N GLU A 73 -25.44 1.76 8.77
CA GLU A 73 -24.51 1.41 9.84
C GLU A 73 -24.46 -0.10 10.01
N LEU A 74 -23.29 -0.64 10.33
CA LEU A 74 -23.11 -2.07 10.58
C LEU A 74 -23.59 -2.41 12.00
N THR A 75 -24.85 -2.83 12.12
CA THR A 75 -25.43 -3.41 13.32
C THR A 75 -25.71 -4.90 13.14
N ASP A 76 -26.08 -5.59 14.22
CA ASP A 76 -26.55 -6.97 14.16
C ASP A 76 -27.68 -7.12 13.13
N GLU A 77 -28.68 -6.24 13.16
CA GLU A 77 -29.84 -6.29 12.25
C GLU A 77 -29.43 -6.11 10.79
N THR A 78 -28.54 -5.16 10.50
CA THR A 78 -28.08 -4.92 9.12
C THR A 78 -27.22 -6.07 8.61
N LEU A 79 -26.40 -6.69 9.46
CA LEU A 79 -25.64 -7.89 9.10
C LEU A 79 -26.58 -9.06 8.80
N GLN A 80 -27.64 -9.23 9.60
CA GLN A 80 -28.65 -10.24 9.37
C GLN A 80 -29.38 -10.04 8.04
N GLU A 81 -29.79 -8.80 7.75
CA GLU A 81 -30.41 -8.44 6.47
C GLU A 81 -29.46 -8.71 5.29
N TRP A 82 -28.19 -8.34 5.44
CA TRP A 82 -27.18 -8.56 4.41
C TRP A 82 -26.97 -10.06 4.11
N VAL A 83 -26.87 -10.90 5.15
CA VAL A 83 -26.76 -12.35 4.98
C VAL A 83 -28.04 -12.94 4.35
N ARG A 84 -29.23 -12.49 4.74
CA ARG A 84 -30.50 -12.93 4.11
C ARG A 84 -30.56 -12.58 2.63
N ASP A 85 -30.15 -11.37 2.26
CA ASP A 85 -30.12 -10.92 0.88
C ASP A 85 -29.09 -11.72 0.06
N TYR A 86 -27.92 -11.97 0.64
CA TYR A 86 -26.90 -12.83 0.04
C TYR A 86 -27.42 -14.25 -0.21
N GLN A 87 -28.06 -14.86 0.78
CA GLN A 87 -28.66 -16.21 0.66
C GLN A 87 -29.74 -16.26 -0.41
N ARG A 88 -30.57 -15.22 -0.52
CA ARG A 88 -31.59 -15.10 -1.57
C ARG A 88 -30.95 -15.08 -2.95
N LEU A 89 -29.92 -14.25 -3.16
CA LEU A 89 -29.20 -14.17 -4.44
C LEU A 89 -28.52 -15.51 -4.77
N HIS A 90 -27.88 -16.14 -3.79
CA HIS A 90 -27.25 -17.45 -3.97
C HIS A 90 -28.26 -18.52 -4.40
N ALA A 91 -29.44 -18.56 -3.78
CA ALA A 91 -30.48 -19.55 -4.13
C ALA A 91 -30.95 -19.40 -5.58
N VAL A 92 -31.13 -18.15 -6.05
CA VAL A 92 -31.50 -17.88 -7.45
C VAL A 92 -30.41 -18.37 -8.41
N VAL A 93 -29.14 -18.06 -8.14
CA VAL A 93 -28.00 -18.51 -8.96
C VAL A 93 -27.96 -20.04 -9.07
N VAL A 94 -28.08 -20.73 -7.93
CA VAL A 94 -28.05 -22.21 -7.89
C VAL A 94 -29.24 -22.82 -8.65
N GLU A 95 -30.42 -22.21 -8.56
CA GLU A 95 -31.61 -22.66 -9.28
C GLU A 95 -31.45 -22.48 -10.80
N GLU A 96 -30.89 -21.36 -11.25
CA GLU A 96 -30.60 -21.12 -12.67
C GLU A 96 -29.53 -22.05 -13.22
N GLU A 97 -28.42 -22.25 -12.50
CA GLU A 97 -27.39 -23.20 -12.91
C GLU A 97 -27.94 -24.61 -13.02
N ARG A 98 -28.86 -25.00 -12.12
CA ARG A 98 -29.52 -26.31 -12.16
C ARG A 98 -30.49 -26.46 -13.33
N THR A 99 -31.20 -25.39 -13.71
CA THR A 99 -32.24 -25.45 -14.75
C THR A 99 -31.71 -25.21 -16.16
N GLN A 100 -30.75 -24.30 -16.31
CA GLN A 100 -30.21 -23.84 -17.60
C GLN A 100 -28.76 -24.29 -17.85
N GLY A 101 -28.08 -24.86 -16.85
CA GLY A 101 -26.67 -25.27 -16.92
C GLY A 101 -25.67 -24.13 -16.67
N THR A 102 -26.12 -22.88 -16.75
CA THR A 102 -25.35 -21.66 -16.43
C THR A 102 -26.29 -20.57 -15.91
N ALA A 103 -25.90 -19.81 -14.89
CA ALA A 103 -26.64 -18.64 -14.45
C ALA A 103 -26.63 -17.52 -15.51
N ASP A 104 -27.70 -16.74 -15.56
CA ASP A 104 -27.73 -15.52 -16.36
C ASP A 104 -26.63 -14.54 -15.91
N GLY A 105 -26.05 -13.83 -16.88
CA GLY A 105 -24.93 -12.93 -16.62
C GLY A 105 -25.29 -11.79 -15.66
N GLU A 106 -26.53 -11.28 -15.70
CA GLU A 106 -26.99 -10.21 -14.81
C GLU A 106 -27.20 -10.71 -13.38
N ILE A 107 -27.81 -11.88 -13.22
CA ILE A 107 -28.05 -12.51 -11.91
C ILE A 107 -26.72 -12.87 -11.24
N LEU A 108 -25.79 -13.45 -12.00
CA LEU A 108 -24.44 -13.74 -11.52
C LEU A 108 -23.71 -12.46 -11.06
N GLN A 109 -23.85 -11.36 -11.81
CA GLN A 109 -23.27 -10.07 -11.43
C GLN A 109 -23.89 -9.50 -10.16
N GLN A 110 -25.22 -9.56 -10.00
CA GLN A 110 -25.88 -9.10 -8.76
C GLN A 110 -25.41 -9.90 -7.54
N TYR A 111 -25.29 -11.22 -7.68
CA TYR A 111 -24.73 -12.07 -6.64
C TYR A 111 -23.27 -11.71 -6.32
N GLN A 112 -22.42 -11.46 -7.31
CA GLN A 112 -21.03 -11.06 -7.09
C GLN A 112 -20.91 -9.70 -6.41
N ASN A 113 -21.76 -8.75 -6.78
CA ASN A 113 -21.76 -7.39 -6.26
C ASN A 113 -22.33 -7.28 -4.84
N SER A 114 -22.80 -8.39 -4.27
CA SER A 114 -23.29 -8.46 -2.89
C SER A 114 -22.21 -8.36 -1.81
N GLY A 115 -20.93 -8.29 -2.20
CA GLY A 115 -19.78 -8.23 -1.28
C GLY A 115 -19.60 -9.51 -0.46
N TRP A 116 -19.82 -10.66 -1.10
CA TRP A 116 -19.76 -11.98 -0.47
C TRP A 116 -18.41 -12.28 0.21
N GLU A 117 -17.29 -11.76 -0.34
CA GLU A 117 -15.96 -11.91 0.25
C GLU A 117 -15.88 -11.18 1.60
N ALA A 118 -16.41 -9.96 1.66
CA ALA A 118 -16.43 -9.14 2.86
C ALA A 118 -17.30 -9.78 3.97
N VAL A 119 -18.53 -10.20 3.64
CA VAL A 119 -19.40 -10.91 4.60
C VAL A 119 -18.72 -12.17 5.11
N ASN A 120 -18.21 -13.00 4.20
CA ASN A 120 -17.66 -14.29 4.59
C ASN A 120 -16.39 -14.16 5.44
N SER A 121 -15.54 -13.18 5.13
CA SER A 121 -14.37 -12.84 5.95
C SER A 121 -14.78 -12.42 7.36
N MET A 122 -15.79 -11.56 7.47
CA MET A 122 -16.33 -11.10 8.76
C MET A 122 -16.98 -12.24 9.56
N LEU A 123 -17.77 -13.09 8.91
CA LEU A 123 -18.42 -14.23 9.58
C LEU A 123 -17.40 -15.21 10.15
N ARG A 124 -16.39 -15.58 9.37
CA ARG A 124 -15.29 -16.45 9.84
C ARG A 124 -14.52 -15.85 11.00
N GLN A 125 -14.32 -14.53 10.99
CA GLN A 125 -13.55 -13.85 12.02
C GLN A 125 -14.33 -13.68 13.34
N LEU A 126 -15.64 -13.46 13.28
CA LEU A 126 -16.45 -13.09 14.45
C LEU A 126 -17.37 -14.21 14.97
N TYR A 127 -17.67 -15.20 14.14
CA TYR A 127 -18.56 -16.31 14.45
C TYR A 127 -17.92 -17.68 14.13
N PRO A 128 -16.65 -17.94 14.49
CA PRO A 128 -15.96 -19.17 14.11
C PRO A 128 -16.69 -20.45 14.58
N GLU A 129 -17.51 -20.37 15.64
CA GLU A 129 -18.32 -21.48 16.13
C GLU A 129 -19.48 -21.90 15.20
N LEU A 130 -19.87 -21.04 14.26
CA LEU A 130 -20.91 -21.31 13.27
C LEU A 130 -20.32 -21.93 11.99
N GLU A 131 -18.99 -22.06 11.88
CA GLU A 131 -18.34 -22.66 10.73
C GLU A 131 -18.47 -24.20 10.80
N GLU A 132 -19.15 -24.78 9.81
CA GLU A 132 -19.29 -26.23 9.71
C GLU A 132 -17.94 -26.88 9.35
N THR A 133 -17.44 -27.75 10.23
CA THR A 133 -16.10 -28.38 10.09
C THR A 133 -16.07 -29.55 9.11
N ASP A 134 -17.24 -30.01 8.67
CA ASP A 134 -17.42 -31.29 7.99
C ASP A 134 -18.03 -31.05 6.61
N MET A 135 -17.22 -30.80 5.56
CA MET A 135 -17.55 -31.21 4.19
C MET A 135 -16.45 -30.92 3.14
N ARG A 136 -16.36 -31.83 2.17
CA ARG A 136 -15.43 -31.89 1.01
C ARG A 136 -15.57 -30.75 -0.02
N SER A 137 -16.36 -29.72 0.26
CA SER A 137 -16.51 -28.53 -0.58
C SER A 137 -16.52 -27.31 0.33
N VAL A 138 -15.59 -26.37 0.11
CA VAL A 138 -15.47 -25.11 0.86
C VAL A 138 -16.71 -24.25 0.58
N MET A 139 -17.82 -24.51 1.28
CA MET A 139 -19.02 -23.68 1.19
C MET A 139 -18.76 -22.35 1.90
N ILE A 140 -19.22 -21.26 1.28
CA ILE A 140 -19.13 -19.90 1.82
C ILE A 140 -20.10 -19.82 3.00
N MET A 141 -19.62 -19.36 4.15
CA MET A 141 -20.35 -19.34 5.42
C MET A 141 -21.66 -18.56 5.33
N GLY A 142 -21.66 -17.46 4.57
CA GLY A 142 -22.86 -16.69 4.31
C GLY A 142 -24.01 -17.49 3.67
N CYS A 143 -23.74 -18.62 3.01
CA CYS A 143 -24.76 -19.39 2.30
C CYS A 143 -25.65 -20.22 3.23
N TYR A 144 -25.19 -20.55 4.44
CA TYR A 144 -25.88 -21.52 5.31
C TYR A 144 -26.10 -21.04 6.74
N VAL A 145 -25.36 -20.02 7.22
CA VAL A 145 -25.52 -19.53 8.59
C VAL A 145 -26.91 -18.93 8.80
N GLU A 146 -27.56 -19.34 9.89
CA GLU A 146 -28.82 -18.75 10.34
C GLU A 146 -28.60 -17.28 10.73
N PRO A 147 -29.24 -16.32 10.05
CA PRO A 147 -29.07 -14.90 10.33
C PRO A 147 -29.35 -14.56 11.80
N GLU A 148 -30.36 -15.16 12.42
CA GLU A 148 -30.79 -14.87 13.79
C GLU A 148 -29.69 -15.15 14.85
N LYS A 149 -28.67 -15.95 14.50
CA LYS A 149 -27.51 -16.23 15.37
C LYS A 149 -26.43 -15.13 15.31
N LEU A 150 -26.50 -14.25 14.32
CA LEU A 150 -25.56 -13.14 14.09
C LEU A 150 -25.89 -11.98 15.04
N THR A 151 -25.47 -12.13 16.29
CA THR A 151 -25.72 -11.19 17.39
C THR A 151 -24.45 -10.88 18.16
N GLY A 152 -24.39 -9.68 18.76
CA GLY A 152 -23.26 -9.22 19.56
C GLY A 152 -22.04 -8.86 18.72
N LEU A 153 -22.22 -8.25 17.55
CA LEU A 153 -21.14 -7.97 16.59
C LEU A 153 -19.90 -7.32 17.23
N TYR A 154 -20.10 -6.26 18.01
CA TYR A 154 -19.01 -5.48 18.61
C TYR A 154 -18.36 -6.18 19.82
N GLU A 155 -19.15 -6.88 20.64
CA GLU A 155 -18.61 -7.72 21.73
C GLU A 155 -17.74 -8.85 21.15
N ARG A 156 -18.19 -9.46 20.05
CA ARG A 156 -17.43 -10.48 19.32
C ARG A 156 -16.17 -9.92 18.69
N ARG A 157 -16.22 -8.70 18.14
CA ARG A 157 -15.05 -8.00 17.62
C ARG A 157 -14.01 -7.79 18.72
N GLU A 158 -14.43 -7.32 19.90
CA GLU A 158 -13.54 -7.12 21.05
C GLU A 158 -12.88 -8.44 21.44
N LYS A 159 -13.68 -9.51 21.62
CA LYS A 159 -13.16 -10.85 21.94
C LYS A 159 -12.21 -11.40 20.87
N ALA A 160 -12.52 -11.21 19.58
CA ALA A 160 -11.67 -11.63 18.49
C ALA A 160 -10.34 -10.87 18.47
N LEU A 161 -10.35 -9.57 18.77
CA LEU A 161 -9.15 -8.77 18.94
C LEU A 161 -8.32 -9.26 20.13
N GLU A 162 -8.92 -9.46 21.29
CA GLU A 162 -8.20 -9.96 22.48
C GLU A 162 -7.55 -11.32 22.22
N THR A 163 -8.31 -12.25 21.62
CA THR A 163 -7.82 -13.58 21.23
C THR A 163 -6.65 -13.46 20.25
N PHE A 164 -6.74 -12.55 19.27
CA PHE A 164 -5.67 -12.31 18.31
C PHE A 164 -4.39 -11.77 18.99
N LEU A 165 -4.50 -10.84 19.93
CA LEU A 165 -3.36 -10.31 20.68
C LEU A 165 -2.68 -11.42 21.51
N GLU A 166 -3.46 -12.28 22.16
CA GLU A 166 -2.95 -13.42 22.93
C GLU A 166 -2.20 -14.43 22.06
N ILE A 167 -2.81 -14.86 20.94
CA ILE A 167 -2.18 -15.78 19.99
C ILE A 167 -0.91 -15.17 19.39
N SER A 168 -0.90 -13.86 19.16
CA SER A 168 0.26 -13.11 18.65
C SER A 168 1.36 -12.90 19.69
N GLY A 169 1.20 -13.39 20.93
CA GLY A 169 2.16 -13.26 22.02
C GLY A 169 2.25 -11.85 22.63
N GLN A 170 1.31 -10.97 22.30
CA GLN A 170 1.28 -9.58 22.75
C GLN A 170 0.61 -9.52 24.13
N THR A 171 1.41 -9.72 25.17
CA THR A 171 0.95 -9.89 26.55
C THR A 171 1.38 -8.74 27.47
N GLY A 172 0.72 -8.60 28.62
CA GLY A 172 1.06 -7.61 29.64
C GLY A 172 0.90 -6.16 29.16
N THR A 173 1.94 -5.35 29.33
CA THR A 173 1.91 -3.91 29.05
C THR A 173 1.80 -3.58 27.56
N GLU A 174 2.23 -4.46 26.66
CA GLU A 174 2.05 -4.31 25.21
C GLU A 174 0.56 -4.40 24.83
N ARG A 175 -0.15 -5.39 25.41
CA ARG A 175 -1.60 -5.59 25.23
C ARG A 175 -2.38 -4.34 25.65
N GLU A 176 -2.13 -3.85 26.86
CA GLU A 176 -2.79 -2.66 27.39
C GLU A 176 -2.51 -1.40 26.57
N TYR A 177 -1.33 -1.31 25.95
CA TYR A 177 -0.99 -0.19 25.07
C TYR A 177 -1.81 -0.25 23.77
N LEU A 178 -1.93 -1.41 23.14
CA LEU A 178 -2.69 -1.61 21.90
C LEU A 178 -4.20 -1.44 22.12
N LEU A 179 -4.74 -1.97 23.23
CA LEU A 179 -6.15 -1.79 23.59
C LEU A 179 -6.50 -0.31 23.82
N ARG A 180 -5.61 0.46 24.47
CA ARG A 180 -5.77 1.92 24.61
C ARG A 180 -5.84 2.69 23.28
N ILE A 181 -5.27 2.14 22.20
CA ILE A 181 -5.42 2.70 20.86
C ILE A 181 -6.80 2.33 20.30
N ASN A 182 -7.21 1.07 20.48
CA ASN A 182 -8.52 0.56 20.07
C ASN A 182 -9.69 1.29 20.75
N ASP A 183 -9.56 1.71 22.01
CA ASP A 183 -10.62 2.45 22.74
C ASP A 183 -11.06 3.76 22.06
N ARG A 184 -10.28 4.25 21.09
CA ARG A 184 -10.57 5.46 20.32
C ARG A 184 -11.34 5.16 19.03
N VAL A 185 -11.52 3.90 18.67
CA VAL A 185 -12.29 3.47 17.50
C VAL A 185 -13.76 3.74 17.80
N GLN A 186 -14.42 4.47 16.92
CA GLN A 186 -15.83 4.83 17.07
C GLN A 186 -16.72 3.72 16.51
N GLU A 187 -17.67 3.29 17.33
CA GLU A 187 -18.69 2.30 17.00
C GLU A 187 -20.09 2.95 17.13
N PRO A 188 -21.08 2.60 16.29
CA PRO A 188 -21.03 1.59 15.23
C PRO A 188 -20.29 2.07 13.96
N PHE A 189 -19.84 1.13 13.14
CA PHE A 189 -19.15 1.41 11.88
C PHE A 189 -20.14 1.79 10.79
N THR A 190 -19.91 2.92 10.13
CA THR A 190 -20.60 3.24 8.89
C THR A 190 -20.18 2.25 7.81
N TRP A 191 -21.15 1.64 7.13
CA TRP A 191 -20.89 0.63 6.12
C TRP A 191 -21.33 1.14 4.74
N LYS A 192 -20.40 1.13 3.79
CA LYS A 192 -20.64 1.33 2.36
C LYS A 192 -19.77 0.30 1.64
N TRP A 193 -19.67 0.40 0.31
CA TRP A 193 -18.82 -0.52 -0.44
C TRP A 193 -17.32 -0.29 -0.13
N ALA A 194 -16.73 -1.18 0.67
CA ALA A 194 -15.36 -1.07 1.19
C ALA A 194 -14.27 -1.71 0.31
N GLU A 195 -14.64 -2.59 -0.64
CA GLU A 195 -13.67 -3.36 -1.44
C GLU A 195 -12.79 -2.46 -2.31
N GLY A 196 -13.36 -1.40 -2.90
CA GLY A 196 -12.61 -0.38 -3.63
C GLY A 196 -11.46 0.21 -2.82
N TRP A 197 -11.77 0.61 -1.57
CA TRP A 197 -10.78 1.14 -0.63
C TRP A 197 -9.77 0.08 -0.18
N SER A 198 -10.22 -1.15 0.03
CA SER A 198 -9.35 -2.29 0.33
C SER A 198 -8.31 -2.52 -0.76
N THR A 199 -8.68 -2.43 -2.04
CA THR A 199 -7.73 -2.59 -3.17
C THR A 199 -6.73 -1.43 -3.22
N ILE A 200 -7.17 -0.20 -2.95
CA ILE A 200 -6.29 0.97 -2.95
C ILE A 200 -5.22 0.87 -1.85
N LEU A 201 -5.66 0.60 -0.62
CA LEU A 201 -4.81 0.53 0.57
C LEU A 201 -3.97 -0.76 0.61
N GLY A 202 -4.55 -1.89 0.20
CA GLY A 202 -3.88 -3.18 0.19
C GLY A 202 -2.83 -3.33 -0.90
N ASP A 203 -3.16 -2.92 -2.14
CA ASP A 203 -2.41 -3.30 -3.33
C ASP A 203 -1.83 -2.09 -4.08
N SER A 204 -2.65 -1.10 -4.42
CA SER A 204 -2.25 -0.02 -5.33
C SER A 204 -1.18 0.90 -4.73
N VAL A 205 -1.46 1.50 -3.57
CA VAL A 205 -0.53 2.47 -2.94
C VAL A 205 0.67 1.75 -2.33
N SER A 206 0.44 0.57 -1.72
CA SER A 206 1.51 -0.30 -1.20
C SER A 206 2.54 -0.69 -2.29
N GLY A 207 2.09 -0.98 -3.51
CA GLY A 207 2.96 -1.29 -4.65
C GLY A 207 3.77 -0.11 -5.22
N LEU A 208 3.30 1.14 -5.02
CA LEU A 208 3.92 2.34 -5.58
C LEU A 208 5.38 2.51 -5.11
N GLY A 209 5.66 2.22 -3.84
CA GLY A 209 7.00 2.34 -3.27
C GLY A 209 8.03 1.47 -3.99
N THR A 210 7.69 0.22 -4.29
CA THR A 210 8.54 -0.73 -5.02
C THR A 210 8.85 -0.24 -6.43
N VAL A 211 7.87 0.32 -7.12
CA VAL A 211 8.04 0.87 -8.48
C VAL A 211 8.94 2.10 -8.45
N LEU A 212 8.69 3.02 -7.51
CA LEU A 212 9.52 4.21 -7.33
C LEU A 212 10.97 3.83 -7.01
N ALA A 213 11.21 2.79 -6.22
CA ALA A 213 12.56 2.32 -5.90
C ALA A 213 13.37 1.97 -7.16
N LEU A 214 12.77 1.29 -8.14
CA LEU A 214 13.41 0.96 -9.41
C LEU A 214 13.80 2.21 -10.18
N PHE A 215 12.83 3.10 -10.42
CA PHE A 215 13.04 4.26 -11.29
C PHE A 215 13.94 5.33 -10.65
N LEU A 216 13.83 5.53 -9.33
CA LEU A 216 14.75 6.39 -8.59
C LEU A 216 16.18 5.86 -8.62
N ALA A 217 16.38 4.53 -8.51
CA ALA A 217 17.70 3.92 -8.64
C ALA A 217 18.32 4.22 -10.01
N VAL A 218 17.55 4.03 -11.09
CA VAL A 218 18.02 4.26 -12.47
C VAL A 218 18.46 5.72 -12.67
N VAL A 219 17.68 6.69 -12.22
CA VAL A 219 18.02 8.11 -12.44
C VAL A 219 19.13 8.59 -11.51
N LEU A 220 18.95 8.37 -10.20
CA LEU A 220 19.82 8.96 -9.17
C LEU A 220 21.16 8.23 -9.04
N SER A 221 21.28 6.96 -9.45
CA SER A 221 22.56 6.25 -9.49
C SER A 221 23.59 6.97 -10.38
N SER A 222 23.15 7.63 -11.45
CA SER A 222 24.02 8.39 -12.36
C SER A 222 24.35 9.81 -11.88
N LEU A 223 23.74 10.30 -10.79
CA LEU A 223 23.78 11.71 -10.41
C LEU A 223 25.20 12.21 -10.04
N PHE A 224 25.93 11.39 -9.27
CA PHE A 224 27.35 11.59 -8.96
C PHE A 224 28.24 10.66 -9.77
N ALA A 225 27.83 9.39 -9.96
CA ALA A 225 28.61 8.40 -10.68
C ALA A 225 28.80 8.72 -12.17
N GLY A 226 27.87 9.46 -12.79
CA GLY A 226 27.98 9.89 -14.18
C GLY A 226 29.15 10.85 -14.41
N GLU A 227 29.45 11.74 -13.46
CA GLU A 227 30.57 12.69 -13.59
C GLU A 227 31.94 11.97 -13.57
N TRP A 228 32.01 10.81 -12.91
CA TRP A 228 33.20 9.95 -12.96
C TRP A 228 33.33 9.23 -14.31
N HIS A 229 32.21 8.71 -14.81
CA HIS A 229 32.17 8.03 -16.10
C HIS A 229 32.54 8.98 -17.26
N ASP A 230 32.03 10.21 -17.21
CA ASP A 230 32.23 11.23 -18.24
C ASP A 230 33.56 11.99 -18.08
N ASN A 231 34.39 11.65 -17.08
CA ASN A 231 35.67 12.29 -16.75
C ASN A 231 35.60 13.83 -16.62
N THR A 232 34.47 14.36 -16.13
CA THR A 232 34.27 15.81 -15.98
C THR A 232 34.93 16.39 -14.72
N SER A 233 35.51 15.53 -13.88
CA SER A 233 36.10 15.89 -12.58
C SER A 233 37.15 17.01 -12.66
N PRO A 234 38.10 17.03 -13.61
CA PRO A 234 39.07 18.12 -13.74
C PRO A 234 38.42 19.46 -14.10
N LEU A 235 37.37 19.44 -14.94
CA LEU A 235 36.62 20.63 -15.34
C LEU A 235 35.80 21.20 -14.17
N LEU A 236 35.34 20.35 -13.25
CA LEU A 236 34.62 20.77 -12.05
C LEU A 236 35.54 21.43 -11.00
N LEU A 237 36.81 21.05 -10.94
CA LEU A 237 37.80 21.62 -10.00
C LEU A 237 38.15 23.08 -10.31
N THR A 238 37.99 23.51 -11.56
CA THR A 238 38.25 24.90 -11.98
C THR A 238 37.02 25.81 -11.86
N THR A 239 35.88 25.29 -11.39
CA THR A 239 34.63 26.06 -11.32
C THR A 239 34.54 27.00 -10.11
N LYS A 240 33.99 28.20 -10.34
CA LYS A 240 33.79 29.26 -9.33
C LYS A 240 33.04 28.81 -8.08
N ASN A 241 32.08 27.88 -8.21
CA ASN A 241 31.24 27.46 -7.09
C ASN A 241 31.86 26.35 -6.24
N GLY A 242 32.94 25.73 -6.70
CA GLY A 242 33.62 24.64 -6.01
C GLY A 242 32.77 23.37 -5.84
N TRP A 243 33.41 22.28 -5.44
CA TRP A 243 32.79 20.96 -5.36
C TRP A 243 31.67 20.88 -4.31
N ARG A 244 31.80 21.58 -3.17
CA ARG A 244 30.84 21.44 -2.05
C ARG A 244 29.48 22.03 -2.39
N LYS A 245 29.45 23.20 -3.02
CA LYS A 245 28.18 23.83 -3.43
C LYS A 245 27.52 23.03 -4.55
N LEU A 246 28.30 22.48 -5.48
CA LEU A 246 27.80 21.59 -6.53
C LEU A 246 27.23 20.29 -5.96
N ALA A 247 27.91 19.67 -4.99
CA ALA A 247 27.44 18.46 -4.32
C ALA A 247 26.09 18.69 -3.62
N CYS A 248 25.97 19.81 -2.89
CA CYS A 248 24.69 20.18 -2.28
C CYS A 248 23.61 20.45 -3.34
N ALA A 249 23.94 21.16 -4.42
CA ALA A 249 22.99 21.40 -5.51
C ALA A 249 22.47 20.09 -6.11
N LYS A 250 23.35 19.12 -6.38
CA LYS A 250 22.96 17.77 -6.84
C LYS A 250 22.04 17.06 -5.85
N VAL A 251 22.37 17.08 -4.55
CA VAL A 251 21.50 16.49 -3.51
C VAL A 251 20.10 17.10 -3.56
N PHE A 252 19.98 18.43 -3.57
CA PHE A 252 18.68 19.08 -3.68
C PHE A 252 17.98 18.74 -4.99
N THR A 253 18.72 18.63 -6.10
CA THR A 253 18.16 18.22 -7.40
C THR A 253 17.59 16.80 -7.34
N GLY A 254 18.29 15.87 -6.69
CA GLY A 254 17.81 14.49 -6.51
C GLY A 254 16.56 14.40 -5.64
N LEU A 255 16.52 15.16 -4.53
CA LEU A 255 15.34 15.25 -3.66
C LEU A 255 14.14 15.89 -4.38
N LEU A 256 14.36 16.98 -5.12
CA LEU A 256 13.30 17.62 -5.90
C LEU A 256 12.77 16.68 -6.98
N PHE A 257 13.65 15.99 -7.72
CA PHE A 257 13.23 15.00 -8.71
C PHE A 257 12.40 13.88 -8.09
N THR A 258 12.78 13.42 -6.90
CA THR A 258 12.02 12.41 -6.15
C THR A 258 10.61 12.91 -5.81
N LEU A 259 10.50 14.15 -5.35
CA LEU A 259 9.22 14.79 -5.06
C LEU A 259 8.36 14.96 -6.32
N GLU A 260 8.94 15.39 -7.43
CA GLU A 260 8.24 15.55 -8.71
C GLU A 260 7.72 14.21 -9.23
N LEU A 261 8.57 13.17 -9.22
CA LEU A 261 8.18 11.84 -9.69
C LEU A 261 7.06 11.25 -8.83
N PHE A 262 7.17 11.38 -7.51
CA PHE A 262 6.11 10.99 -6.58
C PHE A 262 4.82 11.78 -6.83
N ALA A 263 4.89 13.11 -6.92
CA ALA A 263 3.70 13.95 -7.11
C ALA A 263 2.98 13.63 -8.43
N MET A 264 3.72 13.43 -9.52
CA MET A 264 3.12 13.05 -10.81
C MET A 264 2.42 11.68 -10.75
N THR A 265 3.05 10.68 -10.14
CA THR A 265 2.48 9.33 -10.03
C THR A 265 1.30 9.29 -9.06
N ALA A 266 1.44 9.88 -7.87
CA ALA A 266 0.37 9.98 -6.88
C ALA A 266 -0.84 10.76 -7.42
N ALA A 267 -0.62 11.92 -8.06
CA ALA A 267 -1.72 12.68 -8.65
C ALA A 267 -2.45 11.88 -9.74
N GLY A 268 -1.72 11.15 -10.60
CA GLY A 268 -2.34 10.29 -11.61
C GLY A 268 -3.17 9.16 -11.00
N MET A 269 -2.68 8.50 -9.94
CA MET A 269 -3.40 7.45 -9.22
C MET A 269 -4.66 8.00 -8.51
N ILE A 270 -4.55 9.11 -7.78
CA ILE A 270 -5.68 9.78 -7.13
C ILE A 270 -6.72 10.20 -8.17
N CYS A 271 -6.29 10.78 -9.30
CA CYS A 271 -7.21 11.11 -10.40
C CYS A 271 -7.96 9.88 -10.92
N SER A 272 -7.27 8.75 -11.12
CA SER A 272 -7.93 7.51 -11.56
C SER A 272 -8.89 6.95 -10.51
N GLN A 273 -8.51 6.96 -9.22
CA GLN A 273 -9.40 6.57 -8.13
C GLN A 273 -10.66 7.44 -8.11
N LEU A 274 -10.53 8.77 -8.18
CA LEU A 274 -11.67 9.69 -8.18
C LEU A 274 -12.58 9.49 -9.39
N VAL A 275 -12.03 9.13 -10.55
CA VAL A 275 -12.84 8.79 -11.72
C VAL A 275 -13.65 7.52 -11.47
N PHE A 276 -13.03 6.46 -10.97
CA PHE A 276 -13.65 5.14 -10.87
C PHE A 276 -14.51 4.95 -9.61
N LEU A 277 -13.97 5.26 -8.44
CA LEU A 277 -14.63 5.07 -7.14
C LEU A 277 -15.37 6.33 -6.67
N GLY A 278 -14.97 7.51 -7.16
CA GLY A 278 -15.49 8.77 -6.63
C GLY A 278 -14.97 9.05 -5.22
N THR A 279 -15.82 9.69 -4.40
CA THR A 279 -15.51 10.03 -3.00
C THR A 279 -16.29 9.17 -2.00
N GLU A 280 -17.11 8.24 -2.48
CA GLU A 280 -17.95 7.43 -1.60
C GLU A 280 -17.10 6.53 -0.70
N GLY A 281 -17.41 6.49 0.60
CA GLY A 281 -16.71 5.66 1.56
C GLY A 281 -15.47 6.28 2.22
N TRP A 282 -15.13 7.54 1.89
CA TRP A 282 -13.98 8.25 2.47
C TRP A 282 -14.04 8.34 4.01
N ASP A 283 -15.25 8.38 4.56
CA ASP A 283 -15.58 8.52 5.98
C ASP A 283 -15.70 7.18 6.72
N MET A 284 -15.66 6.04 6.02
CA MET A 284 -15.74 4.72 6.65
C MET A 284 -14.53 4.46 7.54
N PRO A 285 -14.72 3.81 8.70
CA PRO A 285 -13.62 3.37 9.54
C PRO A 285 -12.83 2.26 8.84
N ILE A 286 -11.50 2.24 8.99
CA ILE A 286 -10.64 1.21 8.35
C ILE A 286 -10.99 -0.22 8.77
N GLN A 287 -11.72 -0.38 9.87
CA GLN A 287 -12.23 -1.64 10.40
C GLN A 287 -13.16 -2.34 9.41
N THR A 288 -13.77 -1.62 8.46
CA THR A 288 -14.59 -2.24 7.41
C THR A 288 -13.77 -3.03 6.40
N VAL A 289 -12.46 -2.74 6.27
CA VAL A 289 -11.50 -3.56 5.50
C VAL A 289 -10.95 -4.71 6.36
N LYS A 290 -10.69 -4.46 7.64
CA LYS A 290 -10.22 -5.49 8.59
C LYS A 290 -10.81 -5.27 9.97
N MET A 291 -11.77 -6.11 10.38
CA MET A 291 -12.57 -5.89 11.59
C MET A 291 -11.75 -5.72 12.87
N ILE A 292 -10.66 -6.48 13.02
CA ILE A 292 -9.77 -6.42 14.20
C ILE A 292 -8.71 -5.31 14.12
N ALA A 293 -8.75 -4.43 13.12
CA ALA A 293 -7.82 -3.30 13.06
C ALA A 293 -8.06 -2.36 14.27
N ILE A 294 -6.97 -1.97 14.93
CA ILE A 294 -7.03 -1.13 16.14
C ILE A 294 -6.92 0.37 15.85
N ALA A 295 -6.55 0.75 14.62
CA ALA A 295 -6.20 2.14 14.34
C ALA A 295 -7.47 3.01 14.21
N PRO A 296 -7.58 4.12 14.98
CA PRO A 296 -8.76 4.96 15.01
C PRO A 296 -8.72 5.99 13.89
N MET A 297 -8.86 5.52 12.65
CA MET A 297 -8.83 6.37 11.46
C MET A 297 -9.84 5.90 10.42
N ASN A 298 -10.23 6.83 9.54
CA ASN A 298 -11.08 6.52 8.39
C ASN A 298 -10.25 6.20 7.14
N MET A 299 -10.93 5.78 6.06
CA MET A 299 -10.28 5.41 4.79
C MET A 299 -9.40 6.53 4.22
N LEU A 300 -9.89 7.78 4.23
CA LEU A 300 -9.13 8.91 3.70
C LEU A 300 -7.85 9.18 4.51
N GLN A 301 -7.93 9.08 5.84
CA GLN A 301 -6.77 9.25 6.72
C GLN A 301 -5.74 8.13 6.49
N ALA A 302 -6.19 6.90 6.27
CA ALA A 302 -5.31 5.78 5.91
C ALA A 302 -4.64 6.00 4.56
N GLU A 303 -5.38 6.46 3.55
CA GLU A 303 -4.83 6.78 2.21
C GLU A 303 -3.76 7.88 2.31
N ILE A 304 -4.03 8.96 3.05
CA ILE A 304 -3.06 10.03 3.30
C ILE A 304 -1.81 9.48 4.00
N TYR A 305 -1.99 8.61 4.99
CA TYR A 305 -0.88 7.97 5.69
C TYR A 305 -0.02 7.13 4.73
N GLU A 306 -0.62 6.33 3.85
CA GLU A 306 0.14 5.48 2.93
C GLU A 306 0.89 6.29 1.86
N TYR A 307 0.30 7.36 1.34
CA TYR A 307 1.01 8.28 0.45
C TYR A 307 2.15 9.01 1.17
N ALA A 308 1.93 9.45 2.42
CA ALA A 308 2.97 10.07 3.23
C ALA A 308 4.11 9.08 3.53
N PHE A 309 3.78 7.85 3.91
CA PHE A 309 4.71 6.75 4.11
C PHE A 309 5.56 6.53 2.86
N THR A 310 4.93 6.42 1.69
CA THR A 310 5.60 6.20 0.41
C THR A 310 6.51 7.38 0.03
N LEU A 311 6.06 8.62 0.22
CA LEU A 311 6.86 9.83 -0.05
C LEU A 311 8.09 9.90 0.85
N LEU A 312 7.92 9.71 2.16
CA LEU A 312 9.03 9.79 3.12
C LEU A 312 10.01 8.62 2.92
N GLY A 313 9.49 7.43 2.62
CA GLY A 313 10.28 6.27 2.19
C GLY A 313 11.08 6.58 0.91
N ALA A 314 10.47 7.20 -0.09
CA ALA A 314 11.12 7.56 -1.34
C ALA A 314 12.22 8.60 -1.16
N LEU A 315 12.00 9.62 -0.32
CA LEU A 315 13.04 10.59 0.05
C LEU A 315 14.18 9.93 0.83
N GLY A 316 13.85 9.02 1.75
CA GLY A 316 14.81 8.18 2.47
C GLY A 316 15.70 7.40 1.51
N TYR A 317 15.07 6.70 0.57
CA TYR A 317 15.72 5.89 -0.45
C TYR A 317 16.56 6.73 -1.40
N ALA A 318 16.08 7.89 -1.86
CA ALA A 318 16.84 8.82 -2.68
C ALA A 318 18.16 9.24 -1.99
N GLY A 319 18.12 9.48 -0.68
CA GLY A 319 19.32 9.74 0.13
C GLY A 319 20.34 8.58 0.08
N LEU A 320 19.85 7.33 0.18
CA LEU A 320 20.65 6.12 0.10
C LEU A 320 21.26 5.92 -1.30
N VAL A 321 20.45 6.06 -2.37
CA VAL A 321 20.92 5.95 -3.76
C VAL A 321 22.01 6.99 -4.06
N MET A 322 21.82 8.23 -3.61
CA MET A 322 22.83 9.29 -3.79
C MET A 322 24.12 8.99 -3.03
N LEU A 323 24.06 8.34 -1.86
CA LEU A 323 25.24 7.85 -1.16
C LEU A 323 25.99 6.80 -1.98
N PHE A 324 25.29 5.79 -2.52
CA PHE A 324 25.91 4.80 -3.39
C PHE A 324 26.50 5.44 -4.64
N SER A 325 25.76 6.34 -5.31
CA SER A 325 26.23 7.10 -6.47
C SER A 325 27.53 7.88 -6.17
N ALA A 326 27.63 8.50 -4.98
CA ALA A 326 28.82 9.25 -4.58
C ALA A 326 30.03 8.35 -4.25
N ARG A 327 29.80 7.08 -3.89
CA ARG A 327 30.83 6.13 -3.42
C ARG A 327 31.26 5.13 -4.48
N CYS A 328 30.43 4.85 -5.47
CA CYS A 328 30.77 3.98 -6.58
C CYS A 328 31.50 4.77 -7.68
N LYS A 329 32.46 4.13 -8.35
CA LYS A 329 33.13 4.70 -9.54
C LYS A 329 32.32 4.49 -10.82
N ASN A 330 31.44 3.48 -10.82
CA ASN A 330 30.60 3.09 -11.95
C ASN A 330 29.12 3.27 -11.58
N HIS A 331 28.35 3.91 -12.46
CA HIS A 331 26.91 4.11 -12.29
C HIS A 331 26.15 2.78 -12.28
N VAL A 332 26.62 1.74 -12.97
CA VAL A 332 26.03 0.39 -12.93
C VAL A 332 26.15 -0.23 -11.54
N LEU A 333 27.31 -0.12 -10.89
CA LEU A 333 27.48 -0.62 -9.53
C LEU A 333 26.60 0.14 -8.52
N ALA A 334 26.49 1.46 -8.68
CA ALA A 334 25.58 2.26 -7.85
C ALA A 334 24.12 1.82 -8.02
N LEU A 335 23.70 1.53 -9.26
CA LEU A 335 22.38 1.01 -9.57
C LEU A 335 22.14 -0.35 -8.90
N LEU A 336 23.04 -1.32 -9.09
CA LEU A 336 22.92 -2.66 -8.51
C LEU A 336 22.82 -2.62 -6.98
N MET A 337 23.65 -1.82 -6.31
CA MET A 337 23.60 -1.65 -4.85
C MET A 337 22.29 -0.99 -4.39
N SER A 338 21.77 -0.04 -5.16
CA SER A 338 20.52 0.63 -4.86
C SER A 338 19.34 -0.33 -4.94
N LEU A 339 19.25 -1.12 -6.02
CA LEU A 339 18.21 -2.15 -6.18
C LEU A 339 18.33 -3.22 -5.10
N ALA A 340 19.55 -3.71 -4.82
CA ALA A 340 19.77 -4.72 -3.79
C ALA A 340 19.31 -4.24 -2.41
N ALA A 341 19.43 -2.95 -2.09
CA ALA A 341 19.00 -2.41 -0.80
C ALA A 341 17.48 -2.50 -0.54
N VAL A 342 16.67 -2.68 -1.59
CA VAL A 342 15.20 -2.81 -1.47
C VAL A 342 14.76 -4.24 -1.79
N TYR A 343 15.14 -4.75 -2.96
CA TYR A 343 14.63 -6.04 -3.45
C TYR A 343 15.20 -7.26 -2.73
N VAL A 344 16.44 -7.18 -2.22
CA VAL A 344 16.99 -8.31 -1.44
C VAL A 344 16.22 -8.47 -0.12
N PRO A 345 16.09 -7.44 0.75
CA PRO A 345 15.26 -7.52 1.95
C PRO A 345 13.85 -8.04 1.68
N MET A 346 13.16 -7.50 0.65
CA MET A 346 11.83 -7.99 0.26
C MET A 346 11.83 -9.48 -0.09
N SER A 347 12.83 -9.95 -0.84
CA SER A 347 12.90 -11.35 -1.28
C SER A 347 13.11 -12.34 -0.13
N VAL A 348 13.71 -11.92 0.98
CA VAL A 348 14.05 -12.80 2.12
C VAL A 348 13.23 -12.53 3.38
N TYR A 349 12.26 -11.61 3.33
CA TYR A 349 11.49 -11.15 4.50
C TYR A 349 10.95 -12.33 5.34
N ASN A 350 10.19 -13.24 4.76
CA ASN A 350 9.63 -14.41 5.47
C ASN A 350 10.62 -15.57 5.69
N ARG A 351 11.92 -15.36 5.47
CA ARG A 351 12.98 -16.40 5.58
C ARG A 351 14.04 -16.06 6.61
N VAL A 352 13.89 -14.94 7.31
CA VAL A 352 14.85 -14.47 8.31
C VAL A 352 14.19 -14.49 9.70
N PRO A 353 14.97 -14.45 10.79
CA PRO A 353 14.41 -14.32 12.13
C PRO A 353 13.56 -13.04 12.26
N VAL A 354 12.51 -13.08 13.10
CA VAL A 354 11.57 -11.96 13.35
C VAL A 354 12.27 -10.62 13.64
N VAL A 355 13.43 -10.66 14.30
CA VAL A 355 14.23 -9.43 14.57
C VAL A 355 14.70 -8.77 13.27
N MET A 356 15.11 -9.56 12.28
CA MET A 356 15.52 -9.05 10.97
C MET A 356 14.34 -8.54 10.14
N GLU A 357 13.16 -9.16 10.25
CA GLU A 357 11.93 -8.67 9.62
C GLU A 357 11.62 -7.24 10.10
N LYS A 358 11.65 -7.01 11.42
CA LYS A 358 11.47 -5.69 12.01
C LYS A 358 12.52 -4.67 11.56
N VAL A 359 13.75 -5.11 11.28
CA VAL A 359 14.79 -4.25 10.71
C VAL A 359 14.49 -3.90 9.25
N PHE A 360 13.98 -4.86 8.48
CA PHE A 360 13.59 -4.64 7.09
C PHE A 360 12.41 -3.67 6.99
N ASP A 361 11.44 -3.74 7.91
CA ASP A 361 10.28 -2.83 7.91
C ASP A 361 10.65 -1.35 8.01
N VAL A 362 11.77 -1.03 8.66
CA VAL A 362 12.24 0.36 8.81
C VAL A 362 13.19 0.82 7.71
N LEU A 363 13.55 -0.06 6.76
CA LEU A 363 14.35 0.32 5.61
C LEU A 363 13.52 1.12 4.61
N PRO A 364 14.11 2.12 3.93
CA PRO A 364 13.40 2.91 2.94
C PRO A 364 12.78 2.07 1.83
N LEU A 365 11.46 2.22 1.65
CA LEU A 365 10.64 1.53 0.65
C LEU A 365 10.56 -0.01 0.80
N VAL A 366 10.98 -0.58 1.95
CA VAL A 366 10.90 -2.03 2.20
C VAL A 366 9.69 -2.41 3.04
N GLY A 367 9.40 -1.65 4.10
CA GLY A 367 8.18 -1.84 4.89
C GLY A 367 6.90 -1.54 4.11
N SER A 368 5.75 -1.89 4.68
CA SER A 368 4.44 -1.68 4.06
C SER A 368 3.60 -0.63 4.81
N GLY A 369 2.94 0.25 4.07
CA GLY A 369 1.96 1.20 4.62
C GLY A 369 0.76 0.51 5.26
N ALA A 370 0.42 -0.70 4.79
CA ALA A 370 -0.65 -1.54 5.32
C ALA A 370 -0.40 -2.04 6.75
N ASP A 371 0.74 -1.71 7.36
CA ASP A 371 1.02 -1.99 8.76
C ASP A 371 0.07 -1.25 9.73
N VAL A 372 -0.66 -0.23 9.25
CA VAL A 372 -1.80 0.39 9.96
C VAL A 372 -2.91 -0.62 10.29
N PHE A 373 -3.06 -1.66 9.47
CA PHE A 373 -4.01 -2.75 9.72
C PHE A 373 -3.44 -3.82 10.66
N ARG A 374 -2.19 -3.67 11.13
CA ARG A 374 -1.49 -4.64 11.98
C ARG A 374 -1.28 -4.09 13.39
N THR A 375 -1.04 -4.99 14.33
CA THR A 375 -0.78 -4.66 15.74
C THR A 375 0.70 -4.67 16.06
N ASN A 376 1.58 -4.60 15.05
CA ASN A 376 3.02 -4.68 15.21
C ASN A 376 3.55 -3.56 16.12
N THR A 377 4.45 -3.92 17.05
CA THR A 377 5.10 -2.96 17.95
C THR A 377 6.63 -3.11 17.95
N PHE A 378 7.28 -2.01 18.28
CA PHE A 378 8.70 -1.96 18.63
C PHE A 378 8.85 -1.65 20.11
N HIS A 379 9.71 -2.40 20.78
CA HIS A 379 10.10 -2.14 22.16
C HIS A 379 11.41 -1.35 22.17
N LEU A 380 11.33 -0.03 22.36
CA LEU A 380 12.46 0.90 22.35
C LEU A 380 12.53 1.65 23.67
N PHE A 381 13.71 1.65 24.31
CA PHE A 381 13.96 2.36 25.58
C PHE A 381 12.95 2.05 26.70
N GLY A 382 12.49 0.79 26.80
CA GLY A 382 11.52 0.36 27.80
C GLY A 382 10.07 0.82 27.53
N ARG A 383 9.77 1.28 26.32
CA ARG A 383 8.42 1.67 25.88
C ARG A 383 8.03 0.95 24.60
N TYR A 384 6.76 0.61 24.48
CA TYR A 384 6.18 0.11 23.25
C TYR A 384 5.76 1.26 22.35
N ILE A 385 6.10 1.16 21.08
CA ILE A 385 5.71 2.11 20.04
C ILE A 385 5.04 1.31 18.92
N TRP A 386 3.81 1.68 18.58
CA TRP A 386 3.10 1.10 17.45
C TRP A 386 3.87 1.36 16.15
N SER A 387 4.08 0.30 15.37
CA SER A 387 5.01 0.27 14.24
C SER A 387 4.76 1.36 13.18
N PRO A 388 3.51 1.69 12.79
CA PRO A 388 3.21 2.79 11.87
C PRO A 388 3.86 4.13 12.22
N TYR A 389 4.01 4.44 13.52
CA TYR A 389 4.68 5.68 13.93
C TYR A 389 6.19 5.68 13.69
N LEU A 390 6.84 4.51 13.65
CA LEU A 390 8.28 4.42 13.40
C LEU A 390 8.60 4.29 11.92
N ILE A 391 7.88 3.41 11.21
CA ILE A 391 8.17 3.11 9.81
C ILE A 391 7.96 4.33 8.90
N ILE A 392 7.15 5.31 9.29
CA ILE A 392 6.97 6.56 8.54
C ILE A 392 8.18 7.50 8.64
N TRP A 393 8.85 7.56 9.81
CA TRP A 393 9.93 8.53 10.06
C TRP A 393 11.34 7.97 9.91
N VAL A 394 11.56 6.71 10.29
CA VAL A 394 12.90 6.09 10.31
C VAL A 394 13.54 6.05 8.91
N PRO A 395 12.83 5.65 7.83
CA PRO A 395 13.35 5.74 6.46
C PRO A 395 13.88 7.12 6.07
N LEU A 396 13.14 8.17 6.42
CA LEU A 396 13.53 9.55 6.13
C LEU A 396 14.82 9.90 6.87
N LEU A 397 14.91 9.54 8.16
CA LEU A 397 16.10 9.76 8.98
C LEU A 397 17.32 9.04 8.40
N ILE A 398 17.17 7.78 7.96
CA ILE A 398 18.23 7.03 7.28
C ILE A 398 18.72 7.80 6.04
N GLY A 399 17.81 8.29 5.20
CA GLY A 399 18.16 9.07 4.01
C GLY A 399 18.91 10.36 4.35
N VAL A 400 18.42 11.13 5.33
CA VAL A 400 19.06 12.37 5.79
C VAL A 400 20.47 12.11 6.31
N LEU A 401 20.66 11.02 7.07
CA LEU A 401 21.97 10.60 7.56
C LEU A 401 22.93 10.22 6.42
N CYS A 402 22.42 9.71 5.30
CA CYS A 402 23.20 9.36 4.11
C CYS A 402 23.70 10.59 3.31
N LEU A 403 23.04 11.75 3.40
CA LEU A 403 23.38 12.94 2.60
C LEU A 403 24.75 13.53 2.94
N ARG A 404 25.08 13.67 4.24
CA ARG A 404 26.38 14.24 4.66
C ARG A 404 27.56 13.36 4.20
N PRO A 405 27.54 12.03 4.40
CA PRO A 405 28.55 11.12 3.85
C PRO A 405 28.61 11.11 2.32
N ALA A 406 27.48 11.30 1.61
CA ALA A 406 27.47 11.40 0.15
C ALA A 406 28.29 12.62 -0.31
N VAL A 407 27.95 13.81 0.22
CA VAL A 407 28.65 15.07 -0.09
C VAL A 407 30.13 14.98 0.27
N LYS A 408 30.48 14.52 1.48
CA LYS A 408 31.89 14.38 1.91
C LYS A 408 32.65 13.30 1.14
N GLY A 409 31.98 12.22 0.73
CA GLY A 409 32.59 11.12 0.00
C GLY A 409 33.02 11.53 -1.39
N TRP A 410 32.12 12.21 -2.11
CA TRP A 410 32.40 12.74 -3.43
C TRP A 410 33.50 13.81 -3.39
N ALA A 411 33.46 14.67 -2.37
CA ALA A 411 34.48 15.70 -2.11
C ALA A 411 35.92 15.21 -2.01
N ARG A 412 36.14 14.17 -1.20
CA ARG A 412 37.48 13.71 -0.85
C ARG A 412 38.15 13.04 -2.04
N ARG A 413 37.36 12.43 -2.91
CA ARG A 413 37.88 11.78 -4.13
C ARG A 413 38.24 12.76 -5.22
N MET A 414 37.59 13.91 -5.29
CA MET A 414 37.97 14.99 -6.23
C MET A 414 39.32 15.64 -5.88
N ARG A 415 39.82 15.45 -4.65
CA ARG A 415 41.14 15.95 -4.21
C ARG A 415 42.28 14.95 -4.44
N ARG A 416 41.97 13.71 -4.79
CA ARG A 416 42.94 12.68 -5.17
C ARG A 416 42.98 12.60 -6.69
#